data_AF-A0A2H5ZC07-F1
#
_entry.id   AF-A0A2H5ZC07-F1
#
_cell.length_a   1.000
_cell.length_b   1.000
_cell.length_c   1.000
_cell.angle_alpha   90.00
_cell.angle_beta   90.00
_cell.angle_gamma   90.00
#
_symmetry.space_group_name_H-M   'P 1'
#
loop_
_entity.id
_entity.type
_entity.pdbx_description
1 polymer ?
#
loop_
_entity_poly.entity_id
_entity_poly.type
_entity_poly.pdbx_seq_one_letter_code
_entity_poly.pdbx_strand_id
1 'polypeptide(L)' 'MERKNPHIRICKRCKLPYDWRRSPSACMKMTYCGSLCERADLGFTIEGLVNDVVFLPRSAVLKRLLAA' A
#
# COMPACT_ATOMS: atom_id res chain seq x y z
N MET A 1 15.31 -21.63 24.09
CA MET A 1 15.77 -20.76 22.99
C MET A 1 14.63 -20.57 22.01
N GLU A 2 13.93 -19.44 22.09
CA GLU A 2 12.82 -19.12 21.20
C GLU A 2 13.38 -18.79 19.81
N ARG A 3 13.06 -19.60 18.80
CA ARG A 3 13.47 -19.34 17.41
C ARG A 3 12.73 -18.09 16.93
N LYS A 4 13.34 -16.92 17.10
CA LYS A 4 12.83 -15.65 16.58
C LYS A 4 12.80 -15.73 15.05
N ASN A 5 11.64 -16.05 14.49
CA ASN A 5 11.46 -16.11 13.04
C ASN A 5 11.63 -14.69 12.47
N PRO A 6 12.69 -14.40 11.69
CA PRO A 6 12.98 -13.05 11.20
C PRO A 6 11.91 -12.54 10.20
N HIS A 7 11.00 -13.42 9.78
CA HIS A 7 9.92 -13.11 8.85
C HIS A 7 8.62 -12.68 9.54
N ILE A 8 8.52 -12.79 10.87
CA ILE A 8 7.32 -12.36 11.59
C ILE A 8 7.44 -10.88 11.97
N ARG A 9 6.45 -10.08 11.57
CA ARG A 9 6.29 -8.66 11.91
C ARG A 9 4.98 -8.46 12.67
N ILE A 10 4.83 -7.32 13.33
CA ILE A 10 3.57 -6.92 13.98
C ILE A 10 2.88 -5.87 13.11
N CYS A 11 1.62 -6.11 12.76
CA CYS A 11 0.86 -5.18 11.92
C CYS A 11 0.65 -3.86 12.66
N LYS A 12 0.91 -2.72 11.98
CA LYS A 12 0.71 -1.39 12.57
C LYS A 12 -0.73 -1.14 13.01
N ARG A 13 -1.72 -1.63 12.27
CA ARG A 13 -3.15 -1.39 12.54
C ARG A 13 -3.75 -2.39 13.54
N CYS A 14 -3.82 -3.67 13.19
CA CYS A 14 -4.48 -4.68 14.03
C CYS A 14 -3.60 -5.28 15.13
N LYS A 15 -2.30 -4.95 15.16
CA LYS A 15 -1.32 -5.43 16.15
C LYS A 15 -1.11 -6.96 16.17
N LEU A 16 -1.62 -7.69 15.18
CA LEU A 16 -1.39 -9.13 15.07
C LEU A 16 -0.01 -9.44 14.47
N PRO A 17 0.65 -10.52 14.93
CA PRO A 17 1.83 -11.05 14.28
C PRO A 17 1.48 -11.65 12.93
N TYR A 18 2.31 -11.41 11.92
CA TYR A 18 2.09 -11.91 10.57
C TYR A 18 3.42 -12.15 9.83
N ASP A 19 3.42 -13.08 8.87
CA ASP A 19 4.55 -13.29 7.96
C ASP A 19 4.53 -12.24 6.85
N TRP A 20 5.53 -11.34 6.84
CA TRP A 20 5.59 -10.26 5.87
C TRP A 20 5.73 -10.75 4.42
N ARG A 21 6.25 -11.98 4.21
CA ARG A 21 6.40 -12.56 2.86
C ARG A 21 5.06 -12.95 2.26
N ARG A 22 4.03 -13.12 3.09
CA ARG A 22 2.66 -13.51 2.69
C ARG A 22 1.66 -12.36 2.74
N SER A 23 2.09 -11.17 3.15
CA SER A 23 1.19 -10.02 3.23
C SER A 23 0.77 -9.57 1.82
N PRO A 24 -0.55 -9.44 1.56
CA PRO A 24 -1.07 -8.95 0.28
C PRO A 24 -0.94 -7.42 0.12
N SER A 25 -0.38 -6.68 1.08
CA SER A 25 0.01 -5.29 0.84
C SER A 25 1.26 -5.24 -0.03
N ALA A 26 1.14 -4.99 -1.34
CA ALA A 26 2.28 -5.03 -2.26
C ALA A 26 3.43 -4.09 -1.82
N CYS A 27 3.13 -2.81 -1.61
CA CYS A 27 4.12 -1.79 -1.27
C CYS A 27 4.44 -1.72 0.24
N MET A 28 3.52 -2.14 1.11
CA MET A 28 3.65 -2.02 2.57
C MET A 28 3.57 -3.34 3.33
N LYS A 29 3.99 -4.44 2.71
CA LYS A 29 4.05 -5.77 3.36
C LYS A 29 4.84 -5.83 4.65
N MET A 30 5.79 -4.92 4.87
CA MET A 30 6.59 -4.85 6.11
C MET A 30 5.90 -4.08 7.26
N THR A 31 4.78 -3.42 6.97
CA THR A 31 4.06 -2.52 7.90
C THR A 31 2.65 -3.03 8.21
N TYR A 32 1.96 -3.55 7.20
CA TYR A 32 0.61 -4.07 7.32
C TYR A 32 0.53 -5.56 6.97
N CYS A 33 -0.34 -6.27 7.67
CA CYS A 33 -0.63 -7.68 7.39
C CYS A 33 -1.44 -7.89 6.10
N GLY A 34 -1.97 -6.83 5.49
CA GLY A 34 -2.64 -6.89 4.20
C GLY A 34 -3.26 -5.56 3.77
N SER A 35 -3.69 -5.50 2.50
CA SER A 35 -4.20 -4.32 1.82
C SER A 35 -5.43 -3.68 2.49
N LEU A 36 -6.25 -4.47 3.21
CA LEU A 36 -7.34 -3.95 4.03
C LEU A 36 -6.84 -3.11 5.22
N CYS A 37 -5.78 -3.56 5.90
CA CYS A 37 -5.21 -2.81 7.02
C CYS A 37 -4.48 -1.55 6.55
N GLU A 38 -3.81 -1.63 5.40
CA GLU A 38 -3.21 -0.48 4.73
C GLU A 38 -4.27 0.57 4.37
N ARG A 39 -5.29 0.18 3.59
CA ARG A 39 -6.36 1.08 3.16
C ARG A 39 -7.11 1.69 4.31
N ALA A 40 -7.33 0.93 5.38
CA ALA A 40 -8.06 1.44 6.52
C ALA A 40 -7.23 2.45 7.35
N ASP A 41 -5.89 2.33 7.38
CA ASP A 41 -4.99 3.26 8.09
C ASP A 41 -4.65 4.50 7.27
N LEU A 42 -4.45 4.35 5.96
CA LEU A 42 -4.04 5.42 5.04
C LEU A 42 -5.20 6.05 4.26
N GLY A 43 -6.35 5.37 4.16
CA GLY A 43 -7.47 5.75 3.30
C GLY A 43 -7.36 5.22 1.86
N PHE A 44 -6.18 4.74 1.44
CA PHE A 44 -5.89 4.21 0.11
C PHE A 44 -4.84 3.09 0.20
N THR A 45 -4.63 2.36 -0.90
CA THR A 45 -3.44 1.51 -1.06
C THR A 45 -2.42 2.23 -1.93
N ILE A 46 -1.13 2.12 -1.60
CA ILE A 46 -0.06 2.75 -2.39
C ILE A 46 -0.04 2.17 -3.81
N GLU A 47 -0.29 0.87 -3.93
CA GLU A 47 -0.44 0.21 -5.23
C GLU A 47 -1.57 0.84 -6.06
N GLY A 48 -2.71 1.17 -5.42
CA GLY A 48 -3.80 1.90 -6.08
C GLY A 48 -3.33 3.26 -6.59
N LEU A 49 -2.67 4.04 -5.73
CA LEU A 49 -2.13 5.35 -6.12
C LEU A 49 -1.18 5.25 -7.31
N VAL A 50 -0.23 4.30 -7.28
CA VAL A 50 0.77 4.16 -8.36
C VAL A 50 0.10 3.80 -9.69
N ASN A 51 -0.94 2.96 -9.67
CA ASN A 51 -1.71 2.64 -10.88
C ASN A 51 -2.60 3.81 -11.34
N ASP A 52 -3.14 4.59 -10.40
CA ASP A 52 -3.99 5.75 -10.70
C ASP A 52 -3.19 6.97 -11.20
N VAL A 53 -1.87 7.04 -10.90
CA VAL A 53 -0.98 8.01 -11.54
C VAL A 53 -0.72 7.56 -12.99
N VAL A 54 -1.74 7.71 -13.82
CA VAL A 54 -1.57 7.68 -15.28
C VAL A 54 -0.68 8.88 -15.61
N PHE A 55 0.44 8.63 -16.28
CA PHE A 55 1.28 9.69 -16.84
C PHE A 55 0.43 10.43 -17.88
N LEU A 56 -0.32 11.44 -17.46
CA LEU A 56 -1.00 12.32 -18.39
C LEU A 56 0.10 13.07 -19.12
N PRO A 57 0.27 12.91 -20.44
CA PRO A 57 1.16 13.78 -21.17
C PRO A 57 0.72 15.22 -20.89
N ARG A 58 1.66 16.16 -20.73
CA ARG A 58 1.35 17.59 -20.43
C ARG A 58 0.21 18.14 -21.29
N SER A 59 0.08 17.66 -22.52
CA SER A 59 -1.01 18.00 -23.46
C SER A 59 -2.41 17.60 -22.98
N ALA A 60 -2.57 16.51 -22.23
CA ALA A 60 -3.85 16.05 -21.68
C ALA A 60 -4.31 16.88 -20.47
N VAL A 61 -3.37 17.35 -19.65
CA VAL A 61 -3.67 18.27 -18.53
C VAL A 61 -4.17 19.62 -19.07
N LEU A 62 -3.49 20.16 -20.09
CA LEU A 62 -3.88 21.43 -20.72
C LEU A 62 -5.29 21.35 -21.34
N LYS A 63 -5.64 20.24 -22.01
CA LYS A 63 -6.98 20.03 -22.57
C LYS A 63 -8.07 19.96 -21.52
N ARG A 64 -7.79 19.40 -20.33
CA ARG A 64 -8.77 19.34 -19.22
C ARG A 64 -9.01 20.71 -18.57
N LEU A 65 -7.98 21.55 -18.46
CA LEU A 65 -8.11 22.89 -17.91
C LEU A 65 -8.79 23.88 -18.86
N LEU A 66 -8.64 23.69 -20.16
CA LEU A 66 -9.28 24.54 -21.18
C LEU A 66 -10.71 24.12 -21.52
N ALA A 67 -11.15 22.95 -21.04
CA ALA A 67 -12.50 22.43 -21.22
C ALA A 67 -13.40 22.64 -19.98
N ALA A 68 -12.90 23.34 -18.96
CA ALA A 68 -13.64 23.80 -17.78
C ALA A 68 -13.81 25.32 -17.85
#